data_AF-A0A959Z4T7-F1
#
_entry.id   AF-A0A959Z4T7-F1
#
_cell.length_a   1.000
_cell.length_b   1.000
_cell.length_c   1.000
_cell.angle_alpha   90.00
_cell.angle_beta   90.00
_cell.angle_gamma   90.00
#
_symmetry.space_group_name_H-M   'P 1'
#
loop_
_entity.id
_entity.type
_entity.pdbx_description
1 polymer ?
#
loop_
_entity_poly.entity_id
_entity_poly.type
_entity_poly.pdbx_seq_one_letter_code
_entity_poly.pdbx_strand_id
1 'polypeptide(L)'
;MSPTPYDKALELNLDPCIYGTFAEIGAGQETANWFFRASGTAGLMAKTISAYDMTMSDAIYGRSGRYVSESRLEAMLDHEYGILLERLAPQRGADTTFFSFCNTVRA
;
A
#
# COMPACT_ATOMS: atom_id res chain seq x y z
N MET A 1 20.41 -13.69 15.75
CA MET A 1 19.15 -14.25 15.22
C MET A 1 18.67 -13.31 14.12
N SER A 2 18.19 -13.85 13.00
CA SER A 2 17.60 -13.02 11.94
C SER A 2 16.21 -12.53 12.39
N PRO A 3 15.85 -11.26 12.13
CA PRO A 3 14.55 -10.72 12.53
C PRO A 3 13.40 -11.47 11.83
N THR A 4 12.34 -11.74 12.59
CA THR A 4 11.12 -12.38 12.09
C THR A 4 10.28 -11.39 11.26
N PRO A 5 9.28 -11.84 10.48
CA PRO A 5 8.35 -10.93 9.80
C PRO A 5 7.63 -9.97 10.76
N TYR A 6 7.30 -10.44 11.97
CA TYR A 6 6.70 -9.60 13.01
C TYR A 6 7.65 -8.48 13.43
N ASP A 7 8.91 -8.82 13.72
CA ASP A 7 9.92 -7.84 14.15
C ASP A 7 10.14 -6.77 13.07
N LYS A 8 10.22 -7.18 11.80
CA LYS A 8 10.38 -6.26 10.65
C LYS A 8 9.17 -5.34 10.48
N ALA A 9 7.96 -5.87 10.61
CA ALA A 9 6.73 -5.09 10.49
C ALA A 9 6.58 -4.09 11.65
N LEU A 10 6.93 -4.51 12.88
CA LEU A 10 6.92 -3.62 14.05
C LEU A 10 7.95 -2.51 13.91
N GLU A 11 9.17 -2.83 13.45
CA GLU A 11 10.22 -1.84 13.21
C GLU A 11 9.75 -0.74 12.25
N LEU A 12 9.15 -1.12 11.11
CA LEU A 12 8.59 -0.16 10.15
C LEU A 12 7.40 0.61 10.71
N ASN A 13 6.51 -0.03 11.48
CA ASN A 13 5.37 0.64 12.11
C ASN A 13 5.78 1.74 13.09
N LEU A 14 6.95 1.60 13.72
CA LEU A 14 7.49 2.55 14.70
C LEU A 14 8.41 3.60 14.08
N ASP A 15 8.75 3.50 12.80
CA ASP A 15 9.56 4.51 12.10
C ASP A 15 8.68 5.72 11.72
N PRO A 16 8.86 6.89 12.35
CA PRO A 16 8.05 8.07 12.06
C PRO A 16 8.33 8.69 10.68
N CYS A 17 9.45 8.32 10.06
CA CYS A 17 9.90 8.86 8.78
C CYS A 17 9.29 8.12 7.58
N ILE A 18 8.66 6.96 7.77
CA ILE A 18 8.09 6.17 6.68
C ILE A 18 6.57 6.20 6.79
N TYR A 19 5.89 6.58 5.71
CA TYR A 19 4.43 6.61 5.70
C TYR A 19 3.86 6.28 4.33
N GLY A 20 2.78 5.53 4.24
CA GLY A 20 2.32 5.16 2.91
C GLY A 20 1.12 4.25 2.83
N THR A 21 0.95 3.69 1.64
CA THR A 21 -0.26 2.94 1.29
C THR A 21 0.06 1.50 0.91
N PHE A 22 -0.84 0.58 1.28
CA PHE A 22 -0.88 -0.78 0.76
C PHE A 22 -2.13 -0.97 -0.10
N ALA A 23 -1.95 -1.19 -1.40
CA ALA A 23 -3.02 -1.50 -2.34
C ALA A 23 -2.87 -2.92 -2.89
N GLU A 24 -3.75 -3.82 -2.48
CA GLU A 24 -3.67 -5.25 -2.82
C GLU A 24 -4.95 -5.66 -3.56
N ILE A 25 -4.84 -6.02 -4.85
CA ILE A 25 -6.01 -6.39 -5.67
C ILE A 25 -6.02 -7.86 -6.07
N GLY A 26 -7.23 -8.36 -6.31
CA GLY A 26 -7.48 -9.73 -6.75
C GLY A 26 -7.67 -10.68 -5.58
N ALA A 27 -6.59 -11.24 -5.02
CA ALA A 27 -6.69 -12.20 -3.92
C ALA A 27 -5.72 -11.90 -2.78
N GLY A 28 -6.26 -11.28 -1.72
CA GLY A 28 -5.56 -11.13 -0.44
C GLY A 28 -5.39 -9.68 0.01
N GLN A 29 -5.13 -9.56 1.31
CA GLN A 29 -4.68 -8.34 1.97
C GLN A 29 -3.64 -8.72 3.05
N GLU A 30 -2.86 -9.76 2.76
CA GLU A 30 -1.99 -10.42 3.75
C GLU A 30 -0.74 -9.60 4.06
N THR A 31 -0.27 -8.78 3.12
CA THR A 31 0.88 -7.91 3.38
C THR A 31 0.49 -6.88 4.43
N ALA A 32 -0.61 -6.15 4.23
CA ALA A 32 -1.11 -5.19 5.22
C ALA A 32 -1.50 -5.86 6.54
N ASN A 33 -2.03 -7.10 6.51
CA ASN A 33 -2.37 -7.89 7.70
C ASN A 33 -1.18 -8.08 8.66
N TRP A 34 0.04 -8.30 8.16
CA TRP A 34 1.24 -8.38 9.01
C TRP A 34 1.49 -7.09 9.79
N PHE A 35 1.31 -5.93 9.15
CA PHE A 35 1.48 -4.63 9.81
C PHE A 35 0.39 -4.35 10.83
N PHE A 36 -0.85 -4.83 10.63
CA PHE A 36 -1.89 -4.76 11.66
C PHE A 36 -1.56 -5.63 12.88
N ARG A 37 -1.05 -6.84 12.66
CA ARG A 37 -0.66 -7.76 13.74
C ARG A 37 0.50 -7.23 14.58
N ALA A 38 1.45 -6.54 13.94
CA ALA A 38 2.62 -5.99 14.61
C ALA A 38 2.33 -4.80 15.53
N SER A 39 1.09 -4.27 15.58
CA SER A 39 0.70 -3.05 16.33
C SER A 39 1.44 -1.78 15.86
N GLY A 40 1.00 -0.59 16.28
CA GLY A 40 1.63 0.67 15.87
C GLY A 40 1.37 1.10 14.41
N THR A 41 0.50 0.39 13.68
CA THR A 41 0.25 0.59 12.23
C THR A 41 -0.11 2.02 11.84
N ALA A 42 -0.76 2.78 12.73
CA ALA A 42 -1.11 4.18 12.50
C ALA A 42 0.13 5.08 12.27
N GLY A 43 1.31 4.67 12.73
CA GLY A 43 2.58 5.36 12.51
C GLY A 43 3.10 5.25 11.07
N LEU A 44 2.78 4.16 10.37
CA LEU A 44 3.27 3.82 9.02
C LEU A 44 2.21 3.92 7.92
N MET A 45 0.97 3.56 8.22
CA MET A 45 -0.06 3.33 7.20
C MET A 45 -1.00 4.52 7.10
N ALA A 46 -0.97 5.20 5.95
CA ALA A 46 -1.93 6.24 5.56
C ALA A 46 -3.25 5.64 5.11
N LYS A 47 -3.18 4.57 4.30
CA LYS A 47 -4.33 3.90 3.70
C LYS A 47 -3.99 2.43 3.44
N THR A 48 -4.98 1.57 3.52
CA THR A 48 -4.94 0.26 2.86
C THR A 48 -6.21 0.04 2.08
N ILE A 49 -6.11 -0.62 0.93
CA ILE A 49 -7.25 -0.93 0.08
C ILE A 49 -7.10 -2.31 -0.54
N SER A 50 -8.23 -3.00 -0.64
CA SER A 50 -8.36 -4.17 -1.49
C SER A 50 -9.58 -4.06 -2.39
N ALA A 51 -9.37 -4.32 -3.68
CA ALA A 51 -10.41 -4.34 -4.69
C ALA A 51 -10.44 -5.73 -5.36
N TYR A 52 -11.52 -6.47 -5.08
CA TYR A 52 -11.74 -7.81 -5.62
C TYR A 52 -12.59 -7.78 -6.89
N ASP A 53 -13.54 -6.85 -6.95
CA ASP A 53 -14.39 -6.65 -8.11
C ASP A 53 -13.65 -5.84 -9.19
N MET A 54 -13.71 -6.31 -10.44
CA MET A 54 -13.02 -5.68 -11.56
C MET A 54 -13.57 -4.29 -11.87
N THR A 55 -14.88 -4.07 -11.69
CA THR A 55 -15.51 -2.76 -11.91
C THR A 55 -15.07 -1.75 -10.85
N MET A 56 -15.00 -2.19 -9.59
CA MET A 56 -14.47 -1.36 -8.51
C MET A 56 -12.99 -1.04 -8.72
N SER A 57 -12.18 -2.03 -9.11
CA SER A 57 -10.77 -1.83 -9.46
C SER A 57 -10.62 -0.84 -10.62
N ASP A 58 -11.45 -0.96 -11.66
CA ASP A 58 -11.43 -0.06 -12.81
C ASP A 58 -11.86 1.37 -12.48
N ALA A 59 -12.82 1.54 -11.57
CA ALA A 59 -13.27 2.85 -11.12
C ALA A 59 -12.16 3.62 -10.38
N ILE A 60 -11.23 2.90 -9.75
CA ILE A 60 -10.13 3.48 -8.97
C ILE A 60 -8.88 3.65 -9.84
N TYR A 61 -8.47 2.60 -10.55
CA TYR A 61 -7.19 2.52 -11.25
C TYR A 61 -7.30 2.59 -12.78
N GLY A 62 -8.49 2.86 -13.31
CA GLY A 62 -8.77 2.84 -14.75
C GLY A 62 -8.92 1.43 -15.32
N ARG A 63 -9.32 1.32 -16.58
CA ARG A 63 -9.49 0.00 -17.24
C ARG A 63 -8.14 -0.60 -17.63
N SER A 64 -7.99 -1.91 -17.48
CA SER A 64 -6.81 -2.64 -17.97
C SER A 64 -7.22 -3.86 -18.79
N GLY A 65 -6.41 -4.21 -19.79
CA GLY A 65 -6.60 -5.44 -20.58
C GLY A 65 -6.35 -6.72 -19.77
N ARG A 66 -5.47 -6.67 -18.76
CA ARG A 66 -5.18 -7.78 -17.83
C ARG A 66 -4.97 -7.23 -16.42
N TYR A 67 -5.61 -7.82 -15.43
CA TYR A 67 -5.59 -7.33 -14.04
C TYR A 67 -4.42 -7.87 -13.22
N VAL A 68 -3.83 -9.00 -13.63
CA VAL A 68 -2.50 -9.41 -13.15
C VAL A 68 -1.51 -9.07 -14.26
N SER A 69 -0.91 -7.89 -14.15
CA SER A 69 0.03 -7.36 -15.14
C SER A 69 0.84 -6.22 -14.55
N GLU A 70 2.02 -5.97 -15.14
CA GLU A 70 2.85 -4.81 -14.83
C GLU A 70 2.10 -3.50 -15.08
N SER A 71 1.40 -3.36 -16.21
CA SER A 71 0.67 -2.12 -16.52
C SER A 71 -0.45 -1.82 -15.52
N ARG A 72 -1.12 -2.85 -14.98
CA ARG A 72 -2.08 -2.65 -13.88
C ARG A 72 -1.36 -2.18 -12.62
N LEU A 73 -0.20 -2.78 -12.30
CA LEU A 73 0.58 -2.43 -11.12
C LEU A 73 1.07 -0.99 -11.18
N GLU A 74 1.57 -0.53 -12.33
CA GLU A 74 1.98 0.86 -12.57
C GLU A 74 0.81 1.82 -12.34
N ALA A 75 -0.37 1.53 -12.90
CA ALA A 75 -1.55 2.36 -12.70
C ALA A 75 -1.97 2.46 -11.21
N MET A 76 -1.80 1.38 -10.45
CA MET A 76 -2.03 1.40 -9.00
C MET A 76 -0.99 2.25 -8.27
N LEU A 77 0.30 2.07 -8.60
CA LEU A 77 1.39 2.82 -7.99
C LEU A 77 1.23 4.32 -8.22
N ASP A 78 0.98 4.74 -9.46
CA ASP A 78 0.79 6.15 -9.83
C ASP A 78 -0.40 6.77 -9.11
N HIS A 79 -1.54 6.07 -9.08
CA HIS A 79 -2.74 6.54 -8.39
C HIS A 79 -2.52 6.69 -6.89
N GLU A 80 -2.00 5.64 -6.25
CA GLU A 80 -1.86 5.58 -4.80
C GLU A 80 -0.78 6.53 -4.27
N TYR A 81 0.36 6.59 -4.96
CA TYR A 81 1.43 7.52 -4.61
C TYR A 81 1.03 8.97 -4.90
N GLY A 82 0.34 9.21 -6.03
CA GLY A 82 -0.18 10.54 -6.37
C GLY A 82 -1.11 11.10 -5.30
N ILE A 83 -2.02 10.27 -4.76
CA ILE A 83 -2.91 10.67 -3.65
C ILE A 83 -2.12 11.04 -2.40
N LEU A 84 -1.07 10.27 -2.05
CA LEU A 84 -0.22 10.60 -0.89
C LEU A 84 0.44 11.96 -1.06
N LEU A 85 0.99 12.24 -2.25
CA LEU A 85 1.61 13.52 -2.53
C LEU A 85 0.60 14.67 -2.49
N GLU A 86 -0.56 14.51 -3.13
CA GLU A 86 -1.60 15.55 -3.17
C GLU A 86 -2.12 15.88 -1.76
N ARG A 87 -2.36 14.86 -0.93
CA ARG A 87 -3.07 15.02 0.34
C ARG A 87 -2.15 15.25 1.54
N LEU A 88 -0.98 14.62 1.56
CA LEU A 88 -0.12 14.57 2.74
C LEU A 88 1.20 15.31 2.58
N ALA A 89 1.74 15.45 1.36
CA ALA A 89 3.02 16.14 1.19
C ALA A 89 3.04 17.59 1.73
N PRO A 90 1.97 18.40 1.61
CA PRO A 90 1.97 19.75 2.17
C PRO A 90 2.15 19.80 3.70
N GLN A 91 1.77 18.74 4.41
CA GLN A 91 1.82 18.69 5.88
C GLN A 91 2.97 17.84 6.42
N ARG A 92 3.37 16.79 5.69
CA ARG A 92 4.33 15.76 6.16
C ARG A 92 5.54 15.57 5.25
N GLY A 93 5.52 16.10 4.03
CA GLY A 93 6.50 15.78 3.00
C GLY A 93 7.94 16.22 3.29
N ALA A 94 8.16 17.14 4.23
CA ALA A 94 9.50 17.54 4.65
C ALA A 94 10.19 16.48 5.52
N ASP A 95 9.43 15.72 6.30
CA ASP A 95 9.94 14.80 7.32
C ASP A 95 9.61 13.33 7.03
N THR A 96 8.80 13.08 5.98
CA THR A 96 8.27 11.76 5.66
C THR A 96 8.70 11.30 4.27
N THR A 97 9.27 10.11 4.21
CA THR A 97 9.46 9.33 3.00
C THR A 97 8.18 8.55 2.71
N PHE A 98 7.47 8.96 1.65
CA PHE A 98 6.26 8.26 1.25
C PHE A 98 6.56 6.96 0.51
N PHE A 99 5.70 5.95 0.69
CA PHE A 99 5.71 4.73 -0.13
C PHE A 99 4.32 4.36 -0.62
N SER A 100 4.27 3.67 -1.76
CA SER A 100 3.10 2.92 -2.20
C SER A 100 3.54 1.49 -2.47
N PHE A 101 2.96 0.55 -1.74
CA PHE A 101 3.09 -0.87 -2.02
C PHE A 101 1.84 -1.32 -2.78
N CYS A 102 2.03 -1.84 -3.98
CA CYS A 102 0.97 -2.40 -4.80
C CYS A 102 1.26 -3.86 -5.10
N ASN A 103 0.23 -4.70 -5.17
CA ASN A 103 0.34 -6.03 -5.77
C ASN A 103 -0.95 -6.42 -6.50
N THR A 104 -0.79 -7.33 -7.47
CA THR A 104 -1.90 -7.94 -8.19
C THR A 104 -1.74 -9.46 -8.10
N VAL A 105 -2.67 -10.14 -7.44
CA VAL A 105 -2.60 -11.60 -7.25
C VAL A 105 -3.89 -12.23 -7.72
N ARG A 106 -3.79 -13.42 -8.32
CA ARG A 106 -4.95 -14.26 -8.65
C ARG A 106 -4.95 -15.48 -7.72
N ALA A 107 -6.11 -15.78 -7.12
CA ALA A 107 -6.37 -17.06 -6.44
C ALA A 107 -6.80 -18.15 -7.43
#